data_AF-A0A9E5G5U6-F1
#
_entry.id   AF-A0A9E5G5U6-F1
#
_cell.length_a   1.000
_cell.length_b   1.000
_cell.length_c   1.000
_cell.angle_alpha   90.00
_cell.angle_beta   90.00
_cell.angle_gamma   90.00
#
_symmetry.space_group_name_H-M   'P 1'
#
loop_
_entity.id
_entity.type
_entity.pdbx_description
1 polymer ?
#
loop_
_entity_poly.entity_id
_entity_poly.type
_entity_poly.pdbx_seq_one_letter_code
_entity_poly.pdbx_strand_id
1 'polypeptide(L)'
;MRSLQITLTVSHKIAKPHHQKIFQSEGLIMANSINDLYLKYVNKVGRVLENDRYFQYMFEMVQNGSNTLQQTNRVLHKVVDERWLSLIEDSLDSINTIIDKPRRFITTKEEIVPVDLARKITAESVRHLSKNTQFIAANDNGEIQPTRILNVSSEESYNLYENRFVYTLIQRLITFIDKRTDVIFWSTGDERTSTLMVQNKVDDAYEEIEYKVEMTIKNKQSFAENDSENMEVFKRIDRVRRLVIALRQSGFYSLMNGCNTVHSPIQRTNLMMKDPHYRKCYNLWHFLESYDEVGYTIDVRDTALEFDEDYLFQMYTNFINNYVVFKSLLENDRRRIDEAPPKRHKVVRPKFIKQIVEQIVDDYDIPDVEIKKVIIEQVTRAQVEAEKKKAAQEKARAAKKAKEDAAKAKAAAAKAKEAEKLRAQKEAEKAKLAAAKAKEAERIKAEKEAEKAKLAAAKAKEAERIKAEKEA
;
A
#
# COMPACT_ATOMS: atom_id res chain seq x y z
N MET A 1 -4.99 -58.22 4.89
CA MET A 1 -5.87 -57.08 4.53
C MET A 1 -6.66 -56.64 5.76
N ARG A 2 -6.18 -55.63 6.50
CA ARG A 2 -7.02 -54.82 7.40
C ARG A 2 -6.49 -53.39 7.35
N SER A 3 -7.36 -52.51 6.88
CA SER A 3 -7.17 -51.09 6.63
C SER A 3 -6.96 -50.32 7.93
N LEU A 4 -5.88 -49.55 8.00
CA LEU A 4 -5.70 -48.50 9.01
C LEU A 4 -6.68 -47.36 8.71
N GLN A 5 -7.61 -47.09 9.63
CA GLN A 5 -8.29 -45.81 9.72
C GLN A 5 -7.48 -44.91 10.67
N ILE A 6 -6.91 -43.84 10.12
CA ILE A 6 -6.23 -42.78 10.86
C ILE A 6 -7.32 -41.79 11.31
N THR A 7 -7.61 -41.79 12.60
CA THR A 7 -8.48 -40.80 13.25
C THR A 7 -7.66 -39.56 13.58
N LEU A 8 -7.71 -38.55 12.71
CA LEU A 8 -7.13 -37.22 12.95
C LEU A 8 -7.95 -36.49 14.03
N THR A 9 -7.46 -36.51 15.26
CA THR A 9 -7.96 -35.67 16.36
C THR A 9 -7.30 -34.30 16.25
N VAL A 10 -8.03 -33.30 15.75
CA VAL A 10 -7.58 -31.90 15.72
C VAL A 10 -7.68 -31.32 17.12
N SER A 11 -6.56 -31.29 17.83
CA SER A 11 -6.44 -30.69 19.16
C SER A 11 -6.53 -29.16 19.06
N HIS A 12 -7.66 -28.59 19.48
CA HIS A 12 -7.81 -27.15 19.70
C HIS A 12 -7.02 -26.74 20.95
N LYS A 13 -5.76 -26.34 20.78
CA LYS A 13 -5.02 -25.59 21.81
C LYS A 13 -5.33 -24.10 21.66
N ILE A 14 -6.44 -23.68 22.26
CA ILE A 14 -6.62 -22.28 22.66
C ILE A 14 -5.63 -22.03 23.80
N ALA A 15 -4.66 -21.15 23.59
CA ALA A 15 -3.72 -20.76 24.63
C ALA A 15 -4.49 -20.15 25.81
N LYS A 16 -4.41 -20.80 26.98
CA LYS A 16 -5.06 -20.35 28.21
C LYS A 16 -4.39 -19.06 28.74
N PRO A 17 -5.14 -18.17 29.44
CA PRO A 17 -4.63 -16.93 30.04
C PRO A 17 -3.54 -17.11 31.13
N HIS A 18 -3.16 -18.35 31.47
CA HIS A 18 -2.05 -18.64 32.37
C HIS A 18 -0.67 -18.41 31.75
N HIS A 19 -0.52 -18.51 30.43
CA HIS A 19 0.77 -18.22 29.79
C HIS A 19 1.15 -16.73 29.88
N GLN A 20 0.16 -15.84 29.84
CA GLN A 20 0.36 -14.38 29.85
C GLN A 20 1.01 -13.88 31.15
N LYS A 21 0.63 -14.43 32.31
CA LYS A 21 1.23 -14.07 33.62
C LYS A 21 2.66 -14.58 33.80
N ILE A 22 2.99 -15.73 33.22
CA ILE A 22 4.34 -16.33 33.32
C ILE A 22 5.34 -15.51 32.50
N PHE A 23 4.97 -15.11 31.28
CA PHE A 23 5.83 -14.31 30.41
C PHE A 23 6.03 -12.87 30.89
N GLN A 24 5.02 -12.25 31.52
CA GLN A 24 5.16 -10.93 32.17
C GLN A 24 6.17 -10.95 33.30
N SER A 25 6.14 -12.00 34.13
CA SER A 25 7.14 -12.16 35.18
C SER A 25 8.54 -12.37 34.60
N GLU A 26 8.70 -13.16 33.54
CA GLU A 26 10.00 -13.42 32.91
C GLU A 26 10.60 -12.17 32.24
N GLY A 27 9.79 -11.35 31.55
CA GLY A 27 10.25 -10.11 30.93
C GLY A 27 10.72 -9.06 31.95
N LEU A 28 10.01 -8.91 33.07
CA LEU A 28 10.41 -8.02 34.16
C LEU A 28 11.67 -8.53 34.89
N ILE A 29 11.80 -9.84 35.05
CA ILE A 29 12.99 -10.49 35.62
C ILE A 29 14.22 -10.29 34.72
N MET A 30 14.06 -10.38 33.39
CA MET A 30 15.12 -10.17 32.40
C MET A 30 15.56 -8.71 32.29
N ALA A 31 14.64 -7.74 32.34
CA ALA A 31 14.99 -6.32 32.35
C ALA A 31 15.77 -5.94 33.62
N ASN A 32 15.36 -6.47 34.76
CA ASN A 32 16.05 -6.25 36.05
C ASN A 32 17.43 -6.94 36.07
N SER A 33 17.60 -8.09 35.44
CA SER A 33 18.90 -8.80 35.39
C SER A 33 19.91 -8.14 34.45
N ILE A 34 19.46 -7.61 33.31
CA ILE A 34 20.34 -6.85 32.38
C ILE A 34 20.81 -5.56 33.04
N ASN A 35 19.90 -4.81 33.70
CA ASN A 35 20.26 -3.58 34.39
C ASN A 35 21.24 -3.86 35.55
N ASP A 36 21.02 -4.93 36.33
CA ASP A 36 21.94 -5.34 37.40
C ASP A 36 23.33 -5.72 36.85
N LEU A 37 23.39 -6.43 35.72
CA LEU A 37 24.66 -6.74 35.06
C LEU A 37 25.37 -5.48 34.54
N TYR A 38 24.63 -4.56 33.91
CA TYR A 38 25.15 -3.28 33.43
C TYR A 38 25.71 -2.45 34.58
N LEU A 39 24.96 -2.30 35.68
CA LEU A 39 25.41 -1.57 36.87
C LEU A 39 26.66 -2.21 37.49
N LYS A 40 26.76 -3.55 37.51
CA LYS A 40 27.99 -4.23 37.97
C LYS A 40 29.18 -3.94 37.05
N TYR A 41 28.96 -3.92 35.73
CA TYR A 41 29.99 -3.57 34.76
C TYR A 41 30.47 -2.13 34.98
N VAL A 42 29.57 -1.14 34.93
CA VAL A 42 29.91 0.28 35.07
C VAL A 42 30.61 0.55 36.42
N ASN A 43 30.07 0.05 37.53
CA ASN A 43 30.63 0.33 38.85
C ASN A 43 32.01 -0.30 39.07
N LYS A 44 32.30 -1.47 38.49
CA LYS A 44 33.60 -2.14 38.66
C LYS A 44 34.63 -1.67 37.65
N VAL A 45 34.22 -1.53 36.39
CA VAL A 45 35.12 -1.17 35.29
C VAL A 45 35.38 0.33 35.29
N GLY A 46 34.36 1.17 35.46
CA GLY A 46 34.50 2.62 35.50
C GLY A 46 35.47 3.09 36.58
N ARG A 47 35.28 2.65 37.84
CA ARG A 47 36.13 3.05 38.97
C ARG A 47 37.61 2.68 38.82
N VAL A 48 37.89 1.57 38.12
CA VAL A 48 39.25 1.08 37.92
C VAL A 48 39.91 1.80 36.75
N LEU A 49 39.17 2.09 35.68
CA LEU A 49 39.69 2.71 34.47
C LEU A 49 39.82 4.23 34.56
N GLU A 50 38.96 4.91 35.33
CA GLU A 50 38.99 6.39 35.47
C GLU A 50 40.34 6.92 35.96
N ASN A 51 41.06 6.15 36.78
CA ASN A 51 42.36 6.55 37.33
C ASN A 51 43.55 6.01 36.52
N ASP A 52 43.31 5.24 35.46
CA ASP A 52 44.38 4.67 34.64
C ASP A 52 44.87 5.70 33.62
N ARG A 53 46.19 5.95 33.64
CA ARG A 53 46.81 6.97 32.79
C ARG A 53 46.75 6.62 31.30
N TYR A 54 46.81 5.33 30.96
CA TYR A 54 46.73 4.90 29.57
C TYR A 54 45.29 4.99 29.05
N PHE A 55 44.31 4.65 29.89
CA PHE A 55 42.90 4.85 29.57
C PHE A 55 42.57 6.32 29.33
N GLN A 56 43.02 7.24 30.19
CA GLN A 56 42.82 8.69 30.01
C GLN A 56 43.42 9.20 28.69
N TYR A 57 44.65 8.78 28.37
CA TYR A 57 45.30 9.12 27.10
C TYR A 57 44.49 8.63 25.89
N MET A 58 44.09 7.36 25.89
CA MET A 58 43.28 6.78 24.82
C MET A 58 41.91 7.47 24.71
N PHE A 59 41.31 7.83 25.84
CA PHE A 59 40.02 8.50 25.87
C PHE A 59 40.07 9.90 25.26
N GLU A 60 41.09 10.70 25.58
CA GLU A 60 41.33 12.00 24.94
C GLU A 60 41.58 11.87 23.44
N MET A 61 42.34 10.86 23.00
CA MET A 61 42.55 10.59 21.58
C MET A 61 41.26 10.21 20.87
N VAL A 62 40.44 9.36 21.49
CA VAL A 62 39.15 8.94 20.94
C VAL A 62 38.24 10.14 20.82
N GLN A 63 38.10 10.98 21.85
CA GLN A 63 37.26 12.17 21.79
C GLN A 63 37.64 13.13 20.65
N ASN A 64 38.94 13.25 20.36
CA ASN A 64 39.46 14.10 19.28
C ASN A 64 39.48 13.40 17.90
N GLY A 65 39.22 12.09 17.85
CA GLY A 65 39.19 11.29 16.64
C GLY A 65 37.95 11.51 15.78
N SER A 66 37.94 10.90 14.59
CA SER A 66 36.79 10.94 13.69
C SER A 66 35.79 9.85 14.09
N ASN A 67 34.83 10.22 14.95
CA ASN A 67 33.79 9.31 15.42
C ASN A 67 32.44 9.62 14.77
N THR A 68 31.81 8.60 14.20
CA THR A 68 30.43 8.66 13.69
C THR A 68 29.59 7.65 14.45
N LEU A 69 28.59 8.13 15.17
CA LEU A 69 27.64 7.32 15.92
C LEU A 69 26.23 7.58 15.38
N GLN A 70 25.53 6.50 15.04
CA GLN A 70 24.15 6.58 14.58
C GLN A 70 23.34 5.48 15.25
N GLN A 71 22.24 5.86 15.89
CA GLN A 71 21.28 4.92 16.43
C GLN A 71 19.90 5.25 15.88
N THR A 72 19.31 4.26 15.23
CA THR A 72 17.98 4.37 14.64
C THR A 72 17.07 3.37 15.35
N ASN A 73 15.97 3.87 15.86
CA ASN A 73 14.88 3.04 16.37
C ASN A 73 13.76 3.07 15.35
N ARG A 74 13.56 1.93 14.68
CA ARG A 74 12.51 1.69 13.71
C ARG A 74 11.37 0.95 14.39
N VAL A 75 10.21 1.58 14.42
CA VAL A 75 8.95 0.97 14.86
C VAL A 75 8.08 0.72 13.63
N LEU A 76 7.77 -0.54 13.38
CA LEU A 76 6.77 -0.94 12.39
C LEU A 76 5.42 -0.97 13.10
N HIS A 77 4.70 0.15 13.03
CA HIS A 77 3.39 0.32 13.64
C HIS A 77 2.32 -0.32 12.74
N LYS A 78 1.65 -1.37 13.22
CA LYS A 78 0.69 -2.13 12.41
C LYS A 78 -0.74 -1.68 12.70
N VAL A 79 -1.33 -0.92 11.77
CA VAL A 79 -2.71 -0.44 11.87
C VAL A 79 -3.66 -1.41 11.17
N VAL A 80 -4.60 -2.00 11.92
CA VAL A 80 -5.61 -2.91 11.38
C VAL A 80 -6.60 -2.13 10.49
N ASP A 81 -6.92 -2.66 9.32
CA ASP A 81 -7.97 -2.08 8.47
C ASP A 81 -9.34 -2.41 9.07
N GLU A 82 -10.16 -1.39 9.36
CA GLU A 82 -11.50 -1.54 9.91
C GLU A 82 -12.62 -1.56 8.86
N ARG A 83 -12.30 -1.34 7.57
CA ARG A 83 -13.32 -1.28 6.50
C ARG A 83 -14.07 -2.60 6.35
N TRP A 84 -13.34 -3.72 6.42
CA TRP A 84 -13.94 -5.05 6.34
C TRP A 84 -14.81 -5.36 7.57
N LEU A 85 -14.46 -4.86 8.75
CA LEU A 85 -15.28 -5.00 9.96
C LEU A 85 -16.59 -4.25 9.80
N SER A 86 -16.52 -2.98 9.40
CA SER A 86 -17.69 -2.11 9.25
C SER A 86 -18.69 -2.66 8.21
N LEU A 87 -18.18 -3.13 7.06
CA LEU A 87 -19.03 -3.74 6.02
C LEU A 87 -19.69 -5.05 6.46
N ILE A 88 -19.00 -5.86 7.27
CA ILE A 88 -19.60 -7.08 7.83
C ILE A 88 -20.67 -6.69 8.85
N GLU A 89 -20.37 -5.83 9.81
CA GLU A 89 -21.31 -5.34 10.83
C GLU A 89 -22.61 -4.83 10.19
N ASP A 90 -22.52 -3.98 9.16
CA ASP A 90 -23.67 -3.42 8.42
C ASP A 90 -24.51 -4.45 7.65
N SER A 91 -23.92 -5.62 7.36
CA SER A 91 -24.54 -6.68 6.56
C SER A 91 -25.15 -7.79 7.43
N LEU A 92 -24.72 -7.93 8.69
CA LEU A 92 -25.19 -8.98 9.60
C LEU A 92 -26.71 -8.91 9.86
N ASP A 93 -27.27 -7.71 10.00
CA ASP A 93 -28.71 -7.53 10.21
C ASP A 93 -29.54 -8.02 9.02
N SER A 94 -29.06 -7.78 7.80
CA SER A 94 -29.71 -8.29 6.58
C SER A 94 -29.63 -9.80 6.47
N ILE A 95 -28.50 -10.39 6.88
CA ILE A 95 -28.34 -11.85 6.91
C ILE A 95 -29.31 -12.46 7.92
N ASN A 96 -29.40 -11.91 9.14
CA ASN A 96 -30.35 -12.36 10.16
C ASN A 96 -31.80 -12.29 9.66
N THR A 97 -32.20 -11.19 9.04
CA THR A 97 -33.57 -11.00 8.52
C THR A 97 -33.95 -12.07 7.48
N ILE A 98 -33.00 -12.48 6.62
CA ILE A 98 -33.23 -13.54 5.62
C ILE A 98 -33.28 -14.92 6.27
N ILE A 99 -32.41 -15.19 7.24
CA ILE A 99 -32.32 -16.46 7.97
C ILE A 99 -33.57 -16.72 8.81
N ASP A 100 -34.16 -15.68 9.41
CA ASP A 100 -35.36 -15.80 10.22
C ASP A 100 -36.59 -16.20 9.39
N LYS A 101 -36.64 -15.77 8.12
CA LYS A 101 -37.75 -16.04 7.20
C LYS A 101 -37.24 -16.57 5.86
N PRO A 102 -36.69 -17.80 5.83
CA PRO A 102 -36.18 -18.38 4.60
C PRO A 102 -37.34 -18.72 3.67
N ARG A 103 -37.15 -18.46 2.38
CA ARG A 103 -38.19 -18.72 1.38
C ARG A 103 -38.37 -20.22 1.17
N ARG A 104 -39.61 -20.65 0.98
CA ARG A 104 -40.01 -22.05 0.79
C ARG A 104 -40.65 -22.21 -0.58
N PHE A 105 -40.51 -23.39 -1.16
CA PHE A 105 -41.28 -23.78 -2.33
C PHE A 105 -41.75 -25.22 -2.16
N ILE A 106 -42.82 -25.57 -2.85
CA ILE A 106 -43.40 -26.91 -2.81
C ILE A 106 -42.70 -27.74 -3.90
N THR A 107 -42.10 -28.85 -3.50
CA THR A 107 -41.54 -29.86 -4.40
C THR A 107 -42.36 -31.13 -4.31
N THR A 108 -42.62 -31.75 -5.45
CA THR A 108 -43.20 -33.11 -5.52
C THR A 108 -42.07 -34.13 -5.40
N LYS A 109 -42.11 -34.95 -4.35
CA LYS A 109 -41.21 -36.08 -4.20
C LYS A 109 -41.95 -37.35 -4.61
N GLU A 110 -41.37 -38.05 -5.57
CA GLU A 110 -41.88 -39.32 -6.09
C GLU A 110 -41.14 -40.46 -5.40
N GLU A 111 -41.86 -41.31 -4.68
CA GLU A 111 -41.27 -42.47 -4.00
C GLU A 111 -42.10 -43.73 -4.26
N ILE A 112 -41.42 -44.85 -4.55
CA ILE A 112 -42.10 -46.14 -4.74
C ILE A 112 -42.27 -46.79 -3.37
N VAL A 113 -43.50 -46.74 -2.87
CA VAL A 113 -43.86 -47.19 -1.54
C VAL A 113 -44.77 -48.42 -1.67
N PRO A 114 -44.74 -49.40 -0.74
CA PRO A 114 -45.76 -50.45 -0.68
C PRO A 114 -47.16 -49.84 -0.70
N VAL A 115 -48.11 -50.51 -1.38
CA VAL A 115 -49.46 -49.95 -1.60
C VAL A 115 -50.15 -49.57 -0.28
N ASP A 116 -49.91 -50.33 0.78
CA ASP A 116 -50.49 -50.09 2.11
C ASP A 116 -50.01 -48.78 2.76
N LEU A 117 -48.83 -48.30 2.39
CA LEU A 117 -48.19 -47.11 2.95
C LEU A 117 -48.37 -45.87 2.05
N ALA A 118 -49.00 -46.02 0.89
CA ALA A 118 -49.23 -44.93 -0.04
C ALA A 118 -50.33 -43.99 0.47
N ARG A 119 -50.02 -42.69 0.62
CA ARG A 119 -50.99 -41.70 1.11
C ARG A 119 -51.93 -41.18 0.03
N LYS A 120 -51.43 -40.99 -1.21
CA LYS A 120 -52.22 -40.40 -2.29
C LYS A 120 -51.88 -41.03 -3.63
N ILE A 121 -52.89 -41.61 -4.28
CA ILE A 121 -52.76 -42.21 -5.62
C ILE A 121 -53.14 -41.15 -6.65
N THR A 122 -52.21 -40.81 -7.55
CA THR A 122 -52.42 -39.87 -8.64
C THR A 122 -52.56 -40.58 -9.99
N ALA A 123 -53.04 -39.90 -11.03
CA ALA A 123 -53.08 -40.46 -12.39
C ALA A 123 -51.69 -40.88 -12.89
N GLU A 124 -50.64 -40.19 -12.44
CA GLU A 124 -49.24 -40.52 -12.74
C GLU A 124 -48.79 -41.79 -12.00
N SER A 125 -49.26 -41.98 -10.76
CA SER A 125 -49.05 -43.23 -10.01
C SER A 125 -49.57 -44.46 -10.74
N VAL A 126 -50.76 -44.35 -11.33
CA VAL A 126 -51.39 -45.42 -12.11
C VAL A 126 -50.62 -45.67 -13.41
N ARG A 127 -50.18 -44.61 -14.11
CA ARG A 127 -49.34 -44.72 -15.32
C ARG A 127 -47.98 -45.36 -15.04
N HIS A 128 -47.38 -45.05 -13.90
CA HIS A 128 -46.11 -45.66 -13.48
C HIS A 128 -46.29 -47.15 -13.17
N LEU A 129 -47.38 -47.52 -12.49
CA LEU A 129 -47.72 -48.91 -12.22
C LEU A 129 -47.98 -49.71 -13.51
N SER A 130 -48.73 -49.16 -14.47
CA SER A 130 -49.03 -49.84 -15.73
C SER A 130 -47.80 -50.09 -16.61
N LYS A 131 -46.75 -49.25 -16.47
CA LYS A 131 -45.47 -49.44 -17.17
C LYS A 131 -44.56 -50.46 -16.49
N ASN A 132 -44.72 -50.66 -15.18
CA ASN A 132 -43.85 -51.48 -14.36
C ASN A 132 -44.62 -52.67 -13.79
N THR A 133 -44.83 -53.68 -14.63
CA THR A 133 -45.53 -54.93 -14.28
C THR A 133 -44.87 -55.70 -13.13
N GLN A 134 -43.61 -55.41 -12.82
CA GLN A 134 -42.87 -55.97 -11.68
C GLN A 134 -43.46 -55.61 -10.32
N PHE A 135 -44.26 -54.54 -10.23
CA PHE A 135 -44.94 -54.13 -9.00
C PHE A 135 -46.35 -54.69 -8.88
N ILE A 136 -46.68 -55.70 -9.68
CA ILE A 136 -48.00 -56.33 -9.73
C ILE A 136 -47.82 -57.82 -9.43
N ALA A 137 -48.51 -58.35 -8.42
CA ALA A 137 -48.49 -59.75 -8.05
C ALA A 137 -49.91 -60.34 -8.08
N ALA A 138 -50.02 -61.64 -8.37
CA ALA A 138 -51.27 -62.36 -8.22
C ALA A 138 -51.33 -62.96 -6.81
N ASN A 139 -52.46 -62.79 -6.13
CA ASN A 139 -52.74 -63.50 -4.88
C ASN A 139 -53.07 -64.97 -5.17
N ASP A 140 -53.08 -65.82 -4.13
CA ASP A 140 -53.38 -67.26 -4.21
C ASP A 140 -54.76 -67.58 -4.85
N ASN A 141 -55.66 -66.61 -4.89
CA ASN A 141 -56.98 -66.69 -5.54
C ASN A 141 -56.99 -66.28 -7.03
N GLY A 142 -55.85 -65.96 -7.63
CA GLY A 142 -55.73 -65.49 -9.01
C GLY A 142 -56.11 -64.02 -9.24
N GLU A 143 -56.41 -63.26 -8.17
CA GLU A 143 -56.68 -61.82 -8.24
C GLU A 143 -55.37 -61.02 -8.29
N ILE A 144 -55.30 -60.06 -9.20
CA ILE A 144 -54.11 -59.24 -9.45
C ILE A 144 -54.12 -58.03 -8.51
N GLN A 145 -53.09 -57.91 -7.67
CA GLN A 145 -52.92 -56.81 -6.71
C GLN A 145 -51.55 -56.12 -6.88
N PRO A 146 -51.49 -54.79 -6.86
CA PRO A 146 -50.22 -54.08 -6.86
C PRO A 146 -49.50 -54.23 -5.51
N THR A 147 -48.21 -54.53 -5.53
CA THR A 147 -47.36 -54.64 -4.33
C THR A 147 -46.70 -53.32 -3.97
N ARG A 148 -46.33 -52.50 -4.97
CA ARG A 148 -45.73 -51.17 -4.77
C ARG A 148 -46.34 -50.16 -5.74
N ILE A 149 -46.50 -48.92 -5.28
CA ILE A 149 -47.05 -47.83 -6.09
C ILE A 149 -46.25 -46.55 -5.89
N LEU A 150 -46.21 -45.74 -6.94
CA LEU A 150 -45.60 -44.42 -6.88
C LEU A 150 -46.47 -43.51 -6.00
N ASN A 151 -45.95 -43.12 -4.85
CA ASN A 151 -46.54 -42.12 -3.97
C ASN A 151 -45.95 -40.76 -4.33
N VAL A 152 -46.81 -39.81 -4.67
CA VAL A 152 -46.41 -38.42 -4.95
C VAL A 152 -46.74 -37.60 -3.71
N SER A 153 -45.73 -37.32 -2.87
CA SER A 153 -45.88 -36.43 -1.73
C SER A 153 -45.48 -35.00 -2.11
N SER A 154 -46.22 -34.00 -1.62
CA SER A 154 -45.81 -32.61 -1.71
C SER A 154 -45.06 -32.24 -0.42
N GLU A 155 -43.77 -31.94 -0.53
CA GLU A 155 -42.91 -31.54 0.58
C GLU A 155 -42.48 -30.08 0.41
N GLU A 156 -42.39 -29.34 1.52
CA GLU A 156 -41.81 -27.99 1.52
C GLU A 156 -40.29 -28.10 1.44
N SER A 157 -39.70 -27.60 0.35
CA SER A 157 -38.26 -27.53 0.15
C SER A 157 -37.73 -26.10 0.33
N TYR A 158 -36.51 -26.01 0.86
CA TYR A 158 -35.77 -24.77 1.06
C TYR A 158 -34.62 -24.60 0.06
N ASN A 159 -34.43 -25.54 -0.85
CA ASN A 159 -33.35 -25.59 -1.84
C ASN A 159 -33.54 -24.58 -3.00
N LEU A 160 -33.74 -23.31 -2.65
CA LEU A 160 -33.77 -22.20 -3.60
C LEU A 160 -32.36 -21.68 -3.84
N TYR A 161 -32.12 -21.11 -5.02
CA TYR A 161 -30.83 -20.51 -5.35
C TYR A 161 -30.42 -19.44 -4.33
N GLU A 162 -31.35 -18.57 -3.95
CA GLU A 162 -31.09 -17.47 -3.03
C GLU A 162 -30.80 -17.93 -1.61
N ASN A 163 -31.46 -18.99 -1.15
CA ASN A 163 -31.16 -19.60 0.14
C ASN A 163 -29.78 -20.28 0.12
N ARG A 164 -29.44 -20.99 -0.97
CA ARG A 164 -28.11 -21.58 -1.15
C ARG A 164 -27.01 -20.52 -1.21
N PHE A 165 -27.29 -19.38 -1.83
CA PHE A 165 -26.39 -18.24 -1.86
C PHE A 165 -26.10 -17.73 -0.44
N VAL A 166 -27.12 -17.45 0.36
CA VAL A 166 -26.94 -16.98 1.75
C VAL A 166 -26.22 -18.02 2.60
N TYR A 167 -26.56 -19.29 2.45
CA TYR A 167 -25.85 -20.40 3.11
C TYR A 167 -24.35 -20.39 2.78
N THR A 168 -24.01 -20.28 1.48
CA THR A 168 -22.61 -20.26 1.04
C THR A 168 -21.90 -18.99 1.49
N LEU A 169 -22.61 -17.85 1.53
CA LEU A 169 -22.08 -16.58 2.02
C LEU A 169 -21.65 -16.67 3.48
N ILE A 170 -22.48 -17.27 4.35
CA ILE A 170 -22.15 -17.49 5.76
C ILE A 170 -20.89 -18.35 5.90
N GLN A 171 -20.78 -19.44 5.12
CA GLN A 171 -19.61 -20.31 5.15
C GLN A 171 -18.32 -19.60 4.71
N ARG A 172 -18.40 -18.77 3.67
CA ARG A 172 -17.27 -17.93 3.24
C ARG A 172 -16.92 -16.88 4.29
N LEU A 173 -17.92 -16.24 4.90
CA LEU A 173 -17.74 -15.21 5.92
C LEU A 173 -17.00 -15.75 7.16
N ILE A 174 -17.37 -16.93 7.65
CA ILE A 174 -16.66 -17.61 8.76
C ILE A 174 -15.20 -17.80 8.39
N THR A 175 -14.94 -18.42 7.23
CA THR A 175 -13.58 -18.73 6.78
C THR A 175 -12.73 -17.46 6.61
N PHE A 176 -13.34 -16.39 6.12
CA PHE A 176 -12.71 -15.10 5.93
C PHE A 176 -12.31 -14.45 7.26
N ILE A 177 -13.23 -14.41 8.22
CA ILE A 177 -12.98 -13.83 9.56
C ILE A 177 -11.92 -14.65 10.29
N ASP A 178 -11.99 -15.97 10.27
CA ASP A 178 -11.01 -16.82 10.97
C ASP A 178 -9.61 -16.62 10.41
N LYS A 179 -9.44 -16.67 9.08
CA LYS A 179 -8.14 -16.43 8.43
C LYS A 179 -7.53 -15.08 8.81
N ARG A 180 -8.35 -14.02 8.85
CA ARG A 180 -7.86 -12.67 9.18
C ARG A 180 -7.60 -12.49 10.65
N THR A 181 -8.47 -13.02 11.49
CA THR A 181 -8.28 -12.97 12.94
C THR A 181 -6.98 -13.65 13.29
N ASP A 182 -6.65 -14.79 12.67
CA ASP A 182 -5.37 -15.46 12.87
C ASP A 182 -4.20 -14.59 12.39
N VAL A 183 -4.25 -14.05 11.17
CA VAL A 183 -3.18 -13.20 10.64
C VAL A 183 -2.96 -11.97 11.53
N ILE A 184 -4.01 -11.25 11.89
CA ILE A 184 -3.95 -10.08 12.78
C ILE A 184 -3.40 -10.51 14.15
N PHE A 185 -3.90 -11.59 14.74
CA PHE A 185 -3.44 -12.01 16.07
C PHE A 185 -1.96 -12.43 16.09
N TRP A 186 -1.47 -13.08 15.04
CA TRP A 186 -0.06 -13.50 14.95
C TRP A 186 0.88 -12.40 14.47
N SER A 187 0.39 -11.40 13.74
CA SER A 187 1.23 -10.39 13.09
C SER A 187 1.06 -8.96 13.62
N THR A 188 -0.01 -8.60 14.33
CA THR A 188 -0.27 -7.20 14.78
C THR A 188 0.64 -6.73 15.92
N GLY A 189 1.53 -7.56 16.44
CA GLY A 189 2.61 -7.07 17.30
C GLY A 189 3.47 -6.04 16.55
N ASP A 190 3.52 -4.83 17.08
CA ASP A 190 4.46 -3.80 16.62
C ASP A 190 5.90 -4.33 16.69
N GLU A 191 6.60 -4.28 15.58
CA GLU A 191 8.00 -4.72 15.54
C GLU A 191 8.90 -3.52 15.81
N ARG A 192 9.70 -3.63 16.88
CA ARG A 192 10.69 -2.61 17.24
C ARG A 192 12.08 -3.13 16.91
N THR A 193 12.79 -2.40 16.06
CA THR A 193 14.18 -2.67 15.70
C THR A 193 15.03 -1.48 16.08
N SER A 194 16.00 -1.68 16.97
CA SER A 194 17.04 -0.68 17.26
C SER A 194 18.34 -1.11 16.59
N THR A 195 18.87 -0.25 15.72
CA THR A 195 20.15 -0.46 15.05
C THR A 195 21.13 0.62 15.48
N LEU A 196 22.26 0.20 16.05
CA LEU A 196 23.39 1.04 16.45
C LEU A 196 24.54 0.81 15.46
N MET A 197 25.03 1.89 14.85
CA MET A 197 26.22 1.91 14.01
C MET A 197 27.25 2.84 14.64
N VAL A 198 28.43 2.29 14.92
CA VAL A 198 29.57 3.01 15.49
C VAL A 198 30.73 2.89 14.51
N GLN A 199 31.30 4.02 14.11
CA GLN A 199 32.53 4.08 13.34
C GLN A 199 33.49 5.04 14.03
N ASN A 200 34.57 4.51 14.59
CA ASN A 200 35.63 5.31 15.21
C ASN A 200 36.88 5.17 14.37
N LYS A 201 37.51 6.30 14.07
CA LYS A 201 38.84 6.37 13.46
C LYS A 201 39.73 7.25 14.33
N VAL A 202 40.78 6.65 14.86
CA VAL A 202 41.75 7.30 15.75
C VAL A 202 43.14 7.09 15.19
N ASP A 203 43.87 8.19 15.03
CA ASP A 203 45.28 8.18 14.61
C ASP A 203 46.16 8.45 15.83
N ASP A 204 46.94 7.46 16.25
CA ASP A 204 48.04 7.61 17.19
C ASP A 204 49.35 7.84 16.40
N ALA A 205 50.41 8.29 17.08
CA ALA A 205 51.69 8.60 16.45
C ALA A 205 52.34 7.40 15.73
N TYR A 206 51.94 6.18 16.08
CA TYR A 206 52.50 4.94 15.54
C TYR A 206 51.43 3.99 14.95
N GLU A 207 50.14 4.23 15.20
CA GLU A 207 49.07 3.28 14.89
C GLU A 207 47.81 4.01 14.39
N GLU A 208 47.22 3.53 13.30
CA GLU A 208 45.90 3.96 12.82
C GLU A 208 44.89 2.90 13.25
N ILE A 209 43.92 3.29 14.07
CA ILE A 209 42.91 2.41 14.63
C ILE A 209 41.56 2.73 14.01
N GLU A 210 41.05 1.79 13.20
CA GLU A 210 39.70 1.86 12.63
C GLU A 210 38.80 0.79 13.28
N TYR A 211 37.67 1.22 13.82
CA TYR A 211 36.71 0.34 14.48
C TYR A 211 35.30 0.61 14.01
N LYS A 212 34.69 -0.43 13.42
CA LYS A 212 33.34 -0.40 12.87
C LYS A 212 32.51 -1.50 13.53
N VAL A 213 31.41 -1.11 14.18
CA VAL A 213 30.47 -2.04 14.79
C VAL A 213 29.05 -1.69 14.40
N GLU A 214 28.31 -2.72 13.98
CA GLU A 214 26.88 -2.66 13.77
C GLU A 214 26.21 -3.65 14.72
N MET A 215 25.29 -3.16 15.55
CA MET A 215 24.48 -3.98 16.44
C MET A 215 23.00 -3.74 16.15
N THR A 216 22.27 -4.81 15.85
CA THR A 216 20.82 -4.75 15.59
C THR A 216 20.07 -5.60 16.61
N ILE A 217 19.19 -4.95 17.37
CA ILE A 217 18.32 -5.58 18.36
C ILE A 217 16.89 -5.54 17.82
N LYS A 218 16.32 -6.72 17.58
CA LYS A 218 14.93 -6.88 17.14
C LYS A 218 14.10 -7.47 18.27
N ASN A 219 13.08 -6.75 18.72
CA ASN A 219 12.12 -7.30 19.65
C ASN A 219 11.10 -8.15 18.86
N LYS A 220 11.20 -9.48 18.98
CA LYS A 220 10.31 -10.45 18.33
C LYS A 220 8.99 -10.66 19.08
N GLN A 221 8.81 -9.98 20.21
CA GLN A 221 7.82 -10.34 21.21
C GLN A 221 7.09 -9.09 21.70
N SER A 222 6.37 -8.44 20.79
CA SER A 222 5.32 -7.49 21.17
C SER A 222 4.01 -8.28 21.28
N PHE A 223 3.91 -9.12 22.32
CA PHE A 223 2.70 -9.90 22.58
C PHE A 223 1.64 -8.99 23.19
N ALA A 224 0.98 -8.16 22.37
CA ALA A 224 -0.20 -7.36 22.76
C ALA A 224 -0.08 -6.62 24.12
N GLU A 225 1.14 -6.29 24.55
CA GLU A 225 1.37 -5.63 25.83
C GLU A 225 1.32 -4.13 25.58
N ASN A 226 0.09 -3.62 25.72
CA ASN A 226 -0.26 -2.22 25.94
C ASN A 226 -0.53 -1.32 24.72
N ASP A 227 -0.92 -1.86 23.57
CA ASP A 227 -1.63 -1.03 22.59
C ASP A 227 -3.10 -0.93 22.98
N SER A 228 -3.38 0.01 23.89
CA SER A 228 -4.75 0.44 24.22
C SER A 228 -5.56 0.76 22.96
N GLU A 229 -4.89 1.27 21.92
CA GLU A 229 -5.44 1.63 20.61
C GLU A 229 -5.98 0.40 19.85
N ASN A 230 -5.31 -0.74 19.92
CA ASN A 230 -5.73 -1.95 19.20
C ASN A 230 -6.79 -2.76 19.96
N MET A 231 -6.99 -2.52 21.25
CA MET A 231 -7.93 -3.27 22.10
C MET A 231 -9.39 -3.15 21.65
N GLU A 232 -9.81 -1.97 21.20
CA GLU A 232 -11.18 -1.76 20.72
C GLU A 232 -11.45 -2.54 19.42
N VAL A 233 -10.48 -2.54 18.50
CA VAL A 233 -10.56 -3.28 17.25
C VAL A 233 -10.63 -4.79 17.53
N PHE A 234 -9.79 -5.31 18.45
CA PHE A 234 -9.85 -6.72 18.85
C PHE A 234 -11.21 -7.10 19.46
N LYS A 235 -11.80 -6.24 20.30
CA LYS A 235 -13.15 -6.46 20.85
C LYS A 235 -14.22 -6.48 19.76
N ARG A 236 -14.11 -5.62 18.74
CA ARG A 236 -15.01 -5.63 17.58
C ARG A 236 -14.86 -6.89 16.75
N ILE A 237 -13.63 -7.32 16.46
CA ILE A 237 -13.34 -8.59 15.77
C ILE A 237 -13.97 -9.77 16.52
N ASP A 238 -13.77 -9.87 17.84
CA ASP A 238 -14.36 -10.94 18.65
C ASP A 238 -15.90 -10.91 18.62
N ARG A 239 -16.51 -9.73 18.70
CA ARG A 239 -17.97 -9.57 18.60
C ARG A 239 -18.50 -10.07 17.26
N VAL A 240 -17.90 -9.62 16.15
CA VAL A 240 -18.28 -10.04 14.80
C VAL A 240 -18.11 -11.55 14.63
N ARG A 241 -17.00 -12.11 15.12
CA ARG A 241 -16.75 -13.56 15.10
C ARG A 241 -17.84 -14.34 15.84
N ARG A 242 -18.24 -13.91 17.05
CA ARG A 242 -19.31 -14.55 17.81
C ARG A 242 -20.65 -14.50 17.09
N LEU A 243 -21.00 -13.35 16.52
CA LEU A 243 -22.24 -13.20 15.75
C LEU A 243 -22.26 -14.14 14.54
N VAL A 244 -21.16 -14.24 13.80
CA VAL A 244 -21.06 -15.11 12.64
C VAL A 244 -21.06 -16.60 13.02
N ILE A 245 -20.46 -16.97 14.16
CA ILE A 245 -20.58 -18.34 14.70
C ILE A 245 -22.03 -18.65 15.08
N ALA A 246 -22.77 -17.68 15.65
CA ALA A 246 -24.18 -17.84 15.94
C ALA A 246 -25.02 -18.06 14.66
N LEU A 247 -24.68 -17.40 13.54
CA LEU A 247 -25.31 -17.67 12.23
C LEU A 247 -25.12 -19.13 11.80
N ARG A 248 -23.96 -19.73 12.07
CA ARG A 248 -23.70 -21.16 11.78
C ARG A 248 -24.54 -22.10 12.65
N GLN A 249 -24.87 -21.68 13.86
CA GLN A 249 -25.69 -22.44 14.80
C GLN A 249 -27.20 -22.21 14.58
N SER A 250 -27.59 -21.32 13.66
CA SER A 250 -28.98 -21.06 13.34
C SER A 250 -29.67 -22.27 12.72
N GLY A 251 -30.99 -22.40 12.94
CA GLY A 251 -31.79 -23.49 12.36
C GLY A 251 -31.76 -23.52 10.83
N PHE A 252 -31.63 -22.35 10.19
CA PHE A 252 -31.45 -22.24 8.74
C PHE A 252 -30.20 -22.98 8.25
N TYR A 253 -29.07 -22.83 8.95
CA TYR A 253 -27.82 -23.47 8.54
C TYR A 253 -27.95 -24.99 8.60
N SER A 254 -28.63 -25.53 9.60
CA SER A 254 -28.94 -26.97 9.69
C SER A 254 -29.89 -27.44 8.60
N LEU A 255 -30.90 -26.64 8.23
CA LEU A 255 -31.86 -26.96 7.16
C LEU A 255 -31.19 -27.01 5.78
N MET A 256 -30.22 -26.13 5.53
CA MET A 256 -29.49 -26.06 4.27
C MET A 256 -28.30 -27.03 4.19
N ASN A 257 -28.01 -27.75 5.28
CA ASN A 257 -26.91 -28.70 5.35
C ASN A 257 -27.14 -29.84 4.35
N GLY A 258 -26.24 -29.99 3.37
CA GLY A 258 -26.36 -30.95 2.26
C GLY A 258 -26.90 -30.36 0.94
N CYS A 259 -27.33 -29.09 0.92
CA CYS A 259 -27.61 -28.39 -0.34
C CYS A 259 -26.31 -28.06 -1.08
N ASN A 260 -26.37 -28.04 -2.42
CA ASN A 260 -25.23 -27.64 -3.25
C ASN A 260 -24.80 -26.20 -2.94
N THR A 261 -23.50 -25.96 -2.86
CA THR A 261 -22.93 -24.62 -2.67
C THR A 261 -23.00 -23.80 -3.95
N VAL A 262 -23.09 -22.48 -3.81
CA VAL A 262 -23.09 -21.55 -4.95
C VAL A 262 -21.66 -21.12 -5.24
N HIS A 263 -21.27 -21.17 -6.50
CA HIS A 263 -19.96 -20.73 -6.95
C HIS A 263 -20.04 -19.43 -7.76
N SER A 264 -18.91 -18.73 -7.78
CA SER A 264 -18.72 -17.52 -8.56
C SER A 264 -18.65 -17.86 -10.05
N PRO A 265 -19.20 -17.04 -10.96
CA PRO A 265 -19.93 -15.79 -10.72
C PRO A 265 -21.38 -16.01 -10.27
N ILE A 266 -21.86 -15.18 -9.34
CA ILE A 266 -23.25 -15.23 -8.87
C ILE A 266 -24.21 -14.65 -9.91
N GLN A 267 -25.31 -15.37 -10.14
CA GLN A 267 -26.39 -14.92 -10.99
C GLN A 267 -27.20 -13.81 -10.31
N ARG A 268 -27.36 -12.69 -11.01
CA ARG A 268 -28.17 -11.55 -10.57
C ARG A 268 -29.65 -11.87 -10.76
N THR A 269 -30.26 -12.54 -9.80
CA THR A 269 -31.71 -12.79 -9.82
C THR A 269 -32.49 -11.54 -9.44
N ASN A 270 -33.77 -11.48 -9.82
CA ASN A 270 -34.65 -10.36 -9.46
C ASN A 270 -34.69 -10.11 -7.96
N LEU A 271 -34.59 -11.18 -7.16
CA LEU A 271 -34.60 -11.08 -5.70
C LEU A 271 -33.32 -10.42 -5.18
N MET A 272 -32.15 -10.78 -5.73
CA MET A 272 -30.86 -10.17 -5.38
C MET A 272 -30.80 -8.67 -5.71
N MET A 273 -31.49 -8.25 -6.76
CA MET A 273 -31.44 -6.86 -7.24
C MET A 273 -32.51 -5.96 -6.61
N LYS A 274 -33.69 -6.50 -6.28
CA LYS A 274 -34.83 -5.71 -5.78
C LYS A 274 -34.96 -5.71 -4.26
N ASP A 275 -34.60 -6.80 -3.59
CA ASP A 275 -34.70 -6.88 -2.13
C ASP A 275 -33.48 -6.20 -1.46
N PRO A 276 -33.68 -5.21 -0.57
CA PRO A 276 -32.58 -4.52 0.09
C PRO A 276 -31.64 -5.45 0.88
N HIS A 277 -32.17 -6.50 1.51
CA HIS A 277 -31.38 -7.41 2.33
C HIS A 277 -30.48 -8.29 1.45
N TYR A 278 -31.04 -8.86 0.38
CA TYR A 278 -30.24 -9.64 -0.57
C TYR A 278 -29.22 -8.79 -1.31
N ARG A 279 -29.53 -7.52 -1.59
CA ARG A 279 -28.57 -6.59 -2.20
C ARG A 279 -27.38 -6.32 -1.30
N LYS A 280 -27.59 -6.13 0.02
CA LYS A 280 -26.47 -6.03 0.99
C LYS A 280 -25.64 -7.31 1.02
N CYS A 281 -26.26 -8.49 1.06
CA CYS A 281 -25.56 -9.77 1.01
C CYS A 281 -24.75 -9.95 -0.28
N TYR A 282 -25.29 -9.52 -1.42
CA TYR A 282 -24.57 -9.55 -2.71
C TYR A 282 -23.36 -8.62 -2.72
N ASN A 283 -23.51 -7.40 -2.19
CA ASN A 283 -22.38 -6.47 -2.05
C ASN A 283 -21.31 -7.02 -1.10
N LEU A 284 -21.71 -7.63 0.02
CA LEU A 284 -20.78 -8.30 0.93
C LEU A 284 -20.04 -9.42 0.21
N TRP A 285 -20.73 -10.27 -0.55
CA TRP A 285 -20.06 -11.31 -1.32
C TRP A 285 -19.01 -10.74 -2.27
N HIS A 286 -19.36 -9.70 -3.04
CA HIS A 286 -18.42 -9.10 -3.98
C HIS A 286 -17.21 -8.51 -3.25
N PHE A 287 -17.42 -7.88 -2.10
CA PHE A 287 -16.35 -7.40 -1.24
C PHE A 287 -15.44 -8.53 -0.73
N LEU A 288 -16.00 -9.65 -0.28
CA LEU A 288 -15.21 -10.81 0.17
C LEU A 288 -14.36 -11.40 -0.96
N GLU A 289 -14.79 -11.27 -2.23
CA GLU A 289 -14.02 -11.71 -3.40
C GLU A 289 -12.97 -10.71 -3.87
N SER A 290 -13.26 -9.41 -3.78
CA SER A 290 -12.34 -8.36 -4.24
C SER A 290 -11.26 -8.03 -3.21
N TYR A 291 -11.41 -8.47 -1.96
CA TYR A 291 -10.49 -8.10 -0.90
C TYR A 291 -9.28 -9.04 -0.84
N ASP A 292 -8.20 -8.60 -1.47
CA ASP A 292 -6.89 -9.28 -1.47
C ASP A 292 -5.91 -8.75 -0.40
N GLU A 293 -6.30 -7.74 0.38
CA GLU A 293 -5.42 -7.14 1.38
C GLU A 293 -5.24 -8.04 2.62
N VAL A 294 -4.09 -7.92 3.28
CA VAL A 294 -3.72 -8.73 4.47
C VAL A 294 -4.52 -8.31 5.72
N GLY A 295 -5.16 -7.14 5.69
CA GLY A 295 -6.02 -6.62 6.76
C GLY A 295 -5.31 -5.70 7.76
N TYR A 296 -4.07 -5.32 7.51
CA TYR A 296 -3.36 -4.27 8.23
C TYR A 296 -2.41 -3.51 7.31
N THR A 297 -2.10 -2.28 7.69
CA THR A 297 -1.12 -1.39 7.07
C THR A 297 0.08 -1.23 8.01
N ILE A 298 1.28 -1.09 7.45
CA ILE A 298 2.52 -0.96 8.23
C ILE A 298 3.01 0.47 8.08
N ASP A 299 2.92 1.24 9.15
CA ASP A 299 3.52 2.57 9.24
C ASP A 299 4.94 2.43 9.79
N VAL A 300 5.92 2.78 8.97
CA VAL A 300 7.33 2.78 9.39
C VAL A 300 7.64 4.11 10.06
N ARG A 301 7.93 4.07 11.36
CA ARG A 301 8.40 5.22 12.13
C ARG A 301 9.87 5.04 12.46
N ASP A 302 10.72 5.82 11.80
CA ASP A 302 12.14 5.89 12.10
C ASP A 302 12.40 7.08 13.01
N THR A 303 12.95 6.79 14.19
CA THR A 303 13.35 7.80 15.18
C THR A 303 14.85 7.70 15.39
N ALA A 304 15.57 8.79 15.11
CA ALA A 304 16.98 8.89 15.47
C ALA A 304 17.08 9.17 16.97
N LEU A 305 17.95 8.44 17.67
CA LEU A 305 18.21 8.71 19.08
C LEU A 305 19.30 9.77 19.19
N GLU A 306 19.06 10.79 20.02
CA GLU A 306 20.08 11.74 20.42
C GLU A 306 20.94 11.14 21.54
N PHE A 307 22.25 11.41 21.52
CA PHE A 307 23.20 10.88 22.48
C PHE A 307 23.55 11.93 23.53
N ASP A 308 23.43 11.56 24.79
CA ASP A 308 23.95 12.36 25.91
C ASP A 308 25.43 12.05 26.16
N GLU A 309 26.06 12.87 27.01
CA GLU A 309 27.49 12.74 27.34
C GLU A 309 27.80 11.39 27.98
N ASP A 310 26.90 10.88 28.83
CA ASP A 310 27.03 9.57 29.48
C ASP A 310 27.00 8.42 28.46
N TYR A 311 26.10 8.45 27.49
CA TYR A 311 26.05 7.45 26.42
C TYR A 311 27.34 7.44 25.60
N LEU A 312 27.83 8.63 25.20
CA LEU A 312 29.08 8.75 24.44
C LEU A 312 30.27 8.24 25.25
N PHE A 313 30.36 8.59 26.54
CA PHE A 313 31.39 8.10 27.46
C PHE A 313 31.40 6.56 27.51
N GLN A 314 30.22 5.93 27.61
CA GLN A 314 30.10 4.47 27.61
C GLN A 314 30.51 3.86 26.26
N MET A 315 30.15 4.47 25.13
CA MET A 315 30.55 3.98 23.80
C MET A 315 32.06 4.05 23.58
N TYR A 316 32.70 5.17 23.95
CA TYR A 316 34.15 5.32 23.84
C TYR A 316 34.89 4.39 24.80
N THR A 317 34.39 4.22 26.02
CA THR A 317 34.93 3.24 26.97
C THR A 317 34.88 1.82 26.41
N ASN A 318 33.78 1.43 25.75
CA ASN A 318 33.68 0.13 25.09
C ASN A 318 34.66 -0.01 23.92
N PHE A 319 34.86 1.03 23.12
CA PHE A 319 35.86 1.02 22.06
C PHE A 319 37.28 0.81 22.62
N ILE A 320 37.67 1.58 23.64
CA ILE A 320 38.99 1.48 24.27
C ILE A 320 39.20 0.09 24.87
N ASN A 321 38.18 -0.45 25.56
CA ASN A 321 38.25 -1.79 26.12
C ASN A 321 38.44 -2.86 25.04
N ASN A 322 37.70 -2.77 23.93
CA ASN A 322 37.86 -3.70 22.80
C ASN A 322 39.24 -3.58 22.16
N TYR A 323 39.76 -2.36 22.02
CA TYR A 323 41.11 -2.12 21.54
C TYR A 323 42.17 -2.74 22.47
N VAL A 324 42.10 -2.50 23.78
CA VAL A 324 43.05 -3.04 24.76
C VAL A 324 43.02 -4.57 24.77
N VAL A 325 41.82 -5.17 24.76
CA VAL A 325 41.66 -6.63 24.67
C VAL A 325 42.28 -7.15 23.38
N PHE A 326 41.99 -6.53 22.24
CA PHE A 326 42.53 -6.95 20.95
C PHE A 326 44.04 -6.81 20.87
N LYS A 327 44.60 -5.68 21.33
CA LYS A 327 46.04 -5.43 21.37
C LYS A 327 46.77 -6.41 22.28
N SER A 328 46.24 -6.64 23.48
CA SER A 328 46.78 -7.63 24.41
C SER A 328 46.75 -9.04 23.82
N LEU A 329 45.68 -9.43 23.12
CA LEU A 329 45.64 -10.71 22.43
C LEU A 329 46.66 -10.78 21.29
N LEU A 330 46.85 -9.72 20.50
CA LEU A 330 47.87 -9.68 19.44
C LEU A 330 49.29 -9.84 19.99
N GLU A 331 49.60 -9.21 21.12
CA GLU A 331 50.94 -9.24 21.72
C GLU A 331 51.21 -10.55 22.49
N ASN A 332 50.17 -11.14 23.10
CA ASN A 332 50.30 -12.30 23.98
C ASN A 332 49.88 -13.64 23.36
N ASP A 333 49.24 -13.66 22.18
CA ASP A 333 48.89 -14.91 21.52
C ASP A 333 50.16 -15.64 21.05
N ARG A 334 50.38 -16.82 21.64
CA ARG A 334 51.51 -17.71 21.32
C ARG A 334 51.42 -18.27 19.91
N ARG A 335 50.25 -18.22 19.27
CA ARG A 335 50.06 -18.52 17.86
C ARG A 335 50.55 -17.32 17.03
N ARG A 336 51.83 -17.00 17.13
CA ARG A 336 52.44 -15.93 16.34
C ARG A 336 52.05 -16.10 14.88
N ILE A 337 51.54 -15.03 14.27
CA ILE A 337 51.25 -14.93 12.83
C ILE A 337 52.51 -15.33 12.01
N ASP A 338 53.70 -15.17 12.60
CA ASP A 338 55.00 -15.53 12.05
C ASP A 338 55.24 -17.04 11.86
N GLU A 339 54.52 -17.93 12.55
CA GLU A 339 54.67 -19.39 12.42
C GLU A 339 53.79 -19.99 11.32
N ALA A 340 52.73 -19.28 10.91
CA ALA A 340 51.90 -19.72 9.79
C ALA A 340 52.60 -19.35 8.47
N PRO A 341 52.78 -20.29 7.52
CA PRO A 341 53.41 -19.97 6.24
C PRO A 341 52.60 -18.88 5.52
N PRO A 342 53.22 -17.76 5.09
CA PRO A 342 52.49 -16.66 4.48
C PRO A 342 51.83 -17.15 3.18
N LYS A 343 50.53 -16.90 3.03
CA LYS A 343 49.82 -17.14 1.76
C LYS A 343 50.40 -16.20 0.70
N ARG A 344 51.30 -16.71 -0.13
CA ARG A 344 51.91 -15.95 -1.22
C ARG A 344 50.88 -15.68 -2.31
N HIS A 345 50.46 -14.42 -2.41
CA HIS A 345 49.67 -13.96 -3.53
C HIS A 345 50.58 -13.69 -4.73
N LYS A 346 50.04 -13.75 -5.96
CA LYS A 346 50.82 -13.47 -7.17
C LYS A 346 51.42 -12.06 -7.08
N VAL A 347 52.73 -11.93 -7.29
CA VAL A 347 53.42 -10.63 -7.30
C VAL A 347 52.86 -9.78 -8.44
N VAL A 348 52.02 -8.81 -8.10
CA VAL A 348 51.46 -7.85 -9.06
C VAL A 348 52.52 -6.81 -9.37
N ARG A 349 53.14 -6.90 -10.55
CA ARG A 349 54.03 -5.84 -11.04
C ARG A 349 53.14 -4.70 -11.57
N PRO A 350 53.31 -3.44 -11.09
CA PRO A 350 52.54 -2.33 -11.61
C PRO A 350 52.87 -2.12 -13.10
N LYS A 351 51.87 -2.32 -13.96
CA LYS A 351 51.97 -2.02 -15.40
C LYS A 351 51.40 -0.63 -15.64
N PHE A 352 52.12 0.24 -16.35
CA PHE A 352 51.56 1.50 -16.85
C PHE A 352 50.52 1.18 -17.92
N ILE A 353 49.24 1.29 -17.57
CA ILE A 353 48.13 1.12 -18.51
C ILE A 353 48.03 2.41 -19.32
N LYS A 354 48.47 2.38 -20.59
CA LYS A 354 48.37 3.54 -21.50
C LYS A 354 46.98 3.70 -22.12
N GLN A 355 46.09 2.72 -21.97
CA GLN A 355 44.73 2.76 -22.49
C GLN A 355 43.84 1.80 -21.69
N ILE A 356 42.78 2.32 -21.06
CA ILE A 356 41.82 1.52 -20.30
C ILE A 356 40.91 0.82 -21.31
N VAL A 357 41.00 -0.51 -21.42
CA VAL A 357 39.91 -1.34 -21.93
C VAL A 357 39.16 -1.81 -20.69
N GLU A 358 37.90 -1.41 -20.56
CA GLU A 358 37.00 -1.89 -19.50
C GLU A 358 36.72 -3.37 -19.74
N GLN A 359 37.55 -4.22 -19.16
CA GLN A 359 37.18 -5.61 -18.93
C GLN A 359 36.62 -5.67 -17.51
N ILE A 360 35.32 -5.94 -17.41
CA ILE A 360 34.63 -6.13 -16.13
C ILE A 360 35.28 -7.32 -15.43
N VAL A 361 36.03 -7.05 -14.38
CA VAL A 361 36.59 -8.06 -13.48
C VAL A 361 35.79 -7.97 -12.19
N ASP A 362 34.76 -8.83 -12.11
CA ASP A 362 34.01 -9.10 -10.87
C ASP A 362 34.88 -9.99 -9.97
N ASP A 363 35.81 -9.37 -9.24
CA ASP A 363 36.35 -9.82 -7.94
C ASP A 363 37.62 -9.02 -7.65
N TYR A 364 37.61 -8.16 -6.62
CA TYR A 364 38.83 -7.53 -6.14
C TYR A 364 38.82 -7.23 -4.64
N ASP A 365 39.12 -8.27 -3.85
CA ASP A 365 39.93 -8.11 -2.63
C ASP A 365 41.41 -8.00 -3.06
N ILE A 366 41.90 -6.79 -3.32
CA ILE A 366 43.34 -6.49 -3.45
C ILE A 366 43.74 -5.62 -2.25
N PRO A 367 44.81 -5.97 -1.50
CA PRO A 367 45.34 -5.12 -0.44
C PRO A 367 45.85 -3.79 -1.00
N ASP A 368 45.50 -2.69 -0.33
CA ASP A 368 45.90 -1.34 -0.68
C ASP A 368 47.41 -1.14 -0.45
N VAL A 369 48.20 -1.36 -1.50
CA VAL A 369 49.60 -0.93 -1.55
C VAL A 369 49.70 0.13 -2.62
N GLU A 370 49.68 1.41 -2.20
CA GLU A 370 50.10 2.69 -2.82
C GLU A 370 49.83 2.99 -4.32
N ILE A 371 49.52 2.00 -5.16
CA ILE A 371 49.15 2.07 -6.57
C ILE A 371 47.83 2.84 -6.72
N LYS A 372 46.93 2.79 -5.73
CA LYS A 372 45.70 3.61 -5.75
C LYS A 372 45.94 5.10 -5.52
N LYS A 373 46.91 5.53 -4.70
CA LYS A 373 47.09 6.97 -4.38
C LYS A 373 47.53 7.79 -5.59
N VAL A 374 48.47 7.28 -6.39
CA VAL A 374 48.97 7.99 -7.59
C VAL A 374 47.97 7.95 -8.75
N ILE A 375 47.21 6.85 -8.89
CA ILE A 375 46.17 6.74 -9.91
C ILE A 375 44.98 7.64 -9.55
N ILE A 376 44.56 7.70 -8.30
CA ILE A 376 43.41 8.52 -7.90
C ILE A 376 43.75 10.01 -7.95
N GLU A 377 44.94 10.48 -7.54
CA GLU A 377 45.24 11.92 -7.63
C GLU A 377 45.36 12.45 -9.06
N GLN A 378 45.99 11.69 -9.98
CA GLN A 378 46.09 12.12 -11.38
C GLN A 378 44.77 11.93 -12.14
N VAL A 379 44.02 10.86 -11.87
CA VAL A 379 42.71 10.62 -12.50
C VAL A 379 41.66 11.60 -11.96
N THR A 380 41.68 11.96 -10.67
CA THR A 380 40.74 12.95 -10.11
C THR A 380 41.05 14.35 -10.64
N ARG A 381 42.33 14.74 -10.77
CA ARG A 381 42.69 16.04 -11.40
C ARG A 381 42.33 16.07 -12.88
N ALA A 382 42.57 14.99 -13.62
CA ALA A 382 42.20 14.90 -15.04
C ALA A 382 40.69 14.80 -15.27
N GLN A 383 39.93 14.11 -14.40
CA GLN A 383 38.47 14.07 -14.43
C GLN A 383 37.88 15.44 -14.07
N VAL A 384 38.37 16.10 -13.02
CA VAL A 384 37.92 17.44 -12.65
C VAL A 384 38.25 18.47 -13.74
N GLU A 385 39.40 18.37 -14.42
CA GLU A 385 39.71 19.23 -15.58
C GLU A 385 38.84 18.91 -16.79
N ALA A 386 38.60 17.64 -17.10
CA ALA A 386 37.75 17.22 -18.22
C ALA A 386 36.28 17.62 -17.98
N GLU A 387 35.80 17.48 -16.75
CA GLU A 387 34.46 17.85 -16.33
C GLU A 387 34.30 19.38 -16.29
N LYS A 388 35.31 20.13 -15.81
CA LYS A 388 35.35 21.59 -15.94
C LYS A 388 35.36 22.05 -17.40
N LYS A 389 36.09 21.36 -18.29
CA LYS A 389 36.09 21.66 -19.73
C LYS A 389 34.74 21.35 -20.39
N LYS A 390 34.10 20.22 -20.03
CA LYS A 390 32.74 19.89 -20.48
C LYS A 390 31.72 20.90 -19.98
N ALA A 391 31.73 21.24 -18.69
CA ALA A 391 30.85 22.25 -18.10
C ALA A 391 31.08 23.65 -18.69
N ALA A 392 32.33 24.01 -19.00
CA ALA A 392 32.64 25.27 -19.70
C ALA A 392 32.13 25.27 -21.15
N GLN A 393 32.28 24.15 -21.88
CA GLN A 393 31.71 24.01 -23.23
C GLN A 393 30.18 24.03 -23.21
N GLU A 394 29.55 23.43 -22.22
CA GLU A 394 28.10 23.38 -22.07
C GLU A 394 27.54 24.75 -21.68
N LYS A 395 28.19 25.47 -20.74
CA LYS A 395 27.89 26.88 -20.45
C LYS A 395 28.08 27.78 -21.67
N ALA A 396 29.13 27.56 -22.48
CA ALA A 396 29.34 28.31 -23.72
C ALA A 396 28.27 28.01 -24.78
N ARG A 397 27.83 26.74 -24.91
CA ARG A 397 26.72 26.35 -25.79
C ARG A 397 25.39 26.94 -25.31
N ALA A 398 25.11 26.88 -24.01
CA ALA A 398 23.92 27.48 -23.40
C ALA A 398 23.91 29.02 -23.58
N ALA A 399 25.06 29.69 -23.40
CA ALA A 399 25.18 31.12 -23.64
C ALA A 399 24.99 31.51 -25.11
N LYS A 400 25.48 30.68 -26.06
CA LYS A 400 25.22 30.87 -27.50
C LYS A 400 23.73 30.70 -27.83
N LYS A 401 23.09 29.66 -27.30
CA LYS A 401 21.66 29.40 -27.51
C LYS A 401 20.79 30.52 -26.90
N ALA A 402 21.11 30.98 -25.68
CA ALA A 402 20.44 32.11 -25.05
C ALA A 402 20.60 33.42 -25.84
N LYS A 403 21.78 33.67 -26.45
CA LYS A 403 21.97 34.82 -27.35
C LYS A 403 21.15 34.71 -28.64
N GLU A 404 21.05 33.52 -29.23
CA GLU A 404 20.19 33.28 -30.40
C GLU A 404 18.70 33.46 -30.07
N ASP A 405 18.25 32.92 -28.93
CA ASP A 405 16.86 33.03 -28.50
C ASP A 405 16.50 34.49 -28.15
N ALA A 406 17.41 35.23 -27.50
CA ALA A 406 17.25 36.66 -27.25
C ALA A 406 17.22 37.49 -28.55
N ALA A 407 18.01 37.10 -29.57
CA ALA A 407 17.98 37.75 -30.88
C ALA A 407 16.67 37.46 -31.63
N LYS A 408 16.16 36.23 -31.58
CA LYS A 408 14.85 35.85 -32.15
C LYS A 408 13.70 36.58 -31.44
N ALA A 409 13.74 36.69 -30.11
CA ALA A 409 12.74 37.43 -29.34
C ALA A 409 12.75 38.93 -29.68
N LYS A 410 13.93 39.56 -29.82
CA LYS A 410 14.05 40.96 -30.27
C LYS A 410 13.51 41.15 -31.69
N ALA A 411 13.79 40.24 -32.60
CA ALA A 411 13.27 40.29 -33.97
C ALA A 411 11.74 40.12 -34.02
N ALA A 412 11.17 39.23 -33.21
CA ALA A 412 9.73 39.05 -33.09
C ALA A 412 9.04 40.30 -32.50
N ALA A 413 9.62 40.90 -31.46
CA ALA A 413 9.12 42.14 -30.87
C ALA A 413 9.18 43.34 -31.84
N ALA A 414 10.23 43.43 -32.67
CA ALA A 414 10.33 44.45 -33.71
C ALA A 414 9.23 44.28 -34.77
N LYS A 415 9.01 43.05 -35.25
CA LYS A 415 7.92 42.74 -36.21
C LYS A 415 6.53 43.02 -35.62
N ALA A 416 6.32 42.73 -34.34
CA ALA A 416 5.05 43.03 -33.67
C ALA A 416 4.78 44.55 -33.60
N LYS A 417 5.79 45.35 -33.23
CA LYS A 417 5.69 46.82 -33.21
C LYS A 417 5.46 47.41 -34.61
N GLU A 418 6.07 46.84 -35.65
CA GLU A 418 5.86 47.27 -37.03
C GLU A 418 4.44 46.93 -37.53
N ALA A 419 3.94 45.74 -37.19
CA ALA A 419 2.56 45.34 -37.51
C ALA A 419 1.53 46.21 -36.78
N GLU A 420 1.79 46.61 -35.53
CA GLU A 420 0.95 47.52 -34.77
C GLU A 420 0.91 48.93 -35.37
N LYS A 421 2.07 49.48 -35.77
CA LYS A 421 2.15 50.75 -36.50
C LYS A 421 1.38 50.71 -37.82
N LEU A 422 1.48 49.62 -38.57
CA LEU A 422 0.74 49.46 -39.83
C LEU A 422 -0.78 49.38 -39.60
N ARG A 423 -1.22 48.72 -38.53
CA ARG A 423 -2.64 48.68 -38.13
C ARG A 423 -3.15 50.07 -37.75
N ALA A 424 -2.40 50.81 -36.93
CA ALA A 424 -2.75 52.17 -36.55
C ALA A 424 -2.82 53.13 -37.76
N GLN A 425 -1.91 52.98 -38.73
CA GLN A 425 -1.96 53.76 -39.98
C GLN A 425 -3.22 53.44 -40.81
N LYS A 426 -3.57 52.15 -40.95
CA LYS A 426 -4.79 51.73 -41.68
C LYS A 426 -6.06 52.22 -40.98
N GLU A 427 -6.12 52.21 -39.65
CA GLU A 427 -7.25 52.76 -38.89
C GLU A 427 -7.36 54.29 -39.04
N ALA A 428 -6.23 55.00 -38.98
CA ALA A 428 -6.21 56.45 -39.19
C ALA A 428 -6.64 56.83 -40.62
N GLU A 429 -6.22 56.07 -41.63
CA GLU A 429 -6.63 56.28 -43.03
C GLU A 429 -8.13 56.00 -43.21
N LYS A 430 -8.64 54.93 -42.61
CA LYS A 430 -10.07 54.59 -42.62
C LYS A 430 -10.92 55.66 -41.92
N ALA A 431 -10.42 56.22 -40.81
CA ALA A 431 -11.08 57.33 -40.11
C ALA A 431 -11.09 58.62 -40.93
N LYS A 432 -9.98 58.95 -41.62
CA LYS A 432 -9.93 60.09 -42.56
C LYS A 432 -10.91 59.92 -43.72
N LEU A 433 -11.00 58.73 -44.30
CA LEU A 433 -11.95 58.43 -45.38
C LEU A 433 -13.40 58.55 -44.89
N ALA A 434 -13.70 58.08 -43.69
CA ALA A 434 -15.04 58.21 -43.09
C ALA A 434 -15.41 59.69 -42.83
N ALA A 435 -14.47 60.49 -42.33
CA ALA A 435 -14.67 61.93 -42.12
C ALA A 435 -14.87 62.69 -43.44
N ALA A 436 -14.15 62.33 -44.51
CA ALA A 436 -14.34 62.90 -45.84
C ALA A 436 -15.75 62.60 -46.39
N LYS A 437 -16.20 61.33 -46.28
CA LYS A 437 -17.56 60.94 -46.68
C LYS A 437 -18.65 61.65 -45.87
N ALA A 438 -18.43 61.87 -44.57
CA ALA A 438 -19.37 62.62 -43.74
C ALA A 438 -19.48 64.09 -44.16
N LYS A 439 -18.35 64.75 -44.45
CA LYS A 439 -18.34 66.14 -44.95
C LYS A 439 -18.99 66.25 -46.33
N GLU A 440 -18.78 65.28 -47.21
CA GLU A 440 -19.43 65.24 -48.51
C GLU A 440 -20.95 65.04 -48.39
N ALA A 441 -21.39 64.17 -47.48
CA ALA A 441 -22.82 63.98 -47.19
C ALA A 441 -23.47 65.25 -46.60
N GLU A 442 -22.76 66.00 -45.75
CA GLU A 442 -23.23 67.31 -45.26
C GLU A 442 -23.32 68.34 -46.39
N ARG A 443 -22.33 68.41 -47.29
CA ARG A 443 -22.39 69.31 -48.45
C ARG A 443 -23.58 69.00 -49.35
N ILE A 444 -23.84 67.72 -49.62
CA ILE A 444 -25.00 67.29 -50.43
C ILE A 444 -26.32 67.65 -49.71
N LYS A 445 -26.39 67.53 -48.38
CA LYS A 445 -27.57 67.98 -47.62
C LYS A 445 -27.75 69.49 -47.69
N ALA A 446 -26.69 70.27 -47.51
CA ALA A 446 -26.74 71.73 -47.56
C ALA A 446 -27.13 72.23 -48.97
N GLU A 447 -26.65 71.56 -50.03
CA GLU A 447 -27.01 71.88 -51.41
C GLU A 447 -28.50 71.60 -51.69
N LYS A 448 -29.03 70.47 -51.20
CA LYS A 448 -30.46 70.15 -51.28
C LYS A 448 -31.34 71.13 -50.48
N GLU A 449 -30.87 71.60 -49.33
CA GLU A 449 -31.58 72.63 -48.55
C GLU A 449 -31.53 74.00 -49.23
N ALA A 450 -30.39 74.38 -49.82
CA ALA A 450 -30.26 75.61 -50.60
C ALA A 450 -31.12 75.58 -51.87
N GLU A 451 -31.24 74.44 -52.54
CA GLU A 451 -32.13 74.26 -53.68
C GLU A 451 -33.60 74.36 -53.27
N LYS A 452 -33.99 73.72 -52.15
CA LYS A 452 -35.33 73.89 -51.56
C LYS A 452 -35.62 75.36 -51.19
N ALA A 453 -34.65 76.06 -50.62
CA ALA A 453 -34.78 77.48 -50.26
C ALA A 453 -34.92 78.37 -51.51
N LYS A 454 -34.15 78.10 -52.57
CA LYS A 454 -34.31 78.79 -53.87
C LYS A 454 -35.67 78.52 -54.50
N LEU A 455 -36.16 77.28 -54.44
CA LEU A 455 -37.48 76.93 -54.95
C LEU A 455 -38.61 77.61 -54.13
N ALA A 456 -38.45 77.70 -52.81
CA ALA A 456 -39.37 78.42 -51.94
C ALA A 456 -39.35 79.94 -52.21
N ALA A 457 -38.17 80.53 -52.41
CA ALA A 457 -38.02 81.94 -52.75
C ALA A 457 -38.57 82.27 -54.15
N ALA A 458 -38.42 81.38 -55.12
CA ALA A 458 -39.05 81.52 -56.44
C ALA A 458 -40.57 81.51 -56.34
N LYS A 459 -41.15 80.57 -55.56
CA LYS A 459 -42.59 80.53 -55.29
C LYS A 459 -43.08 81.77 -54.52
N ALA A 460 -42.29 82.29 -53.59
CA ALA A 460 -42.62 83.52 -52.86
C ALA A 460 -42.57 84.77 -53.76
N LYS A 461 -41.58 84.87 -54.65
CA LYS A 461 -41.49 85.96 -55.64
C LYS A 461 -42.56 85.88 -56.71
N GLU A 462 -43.00 84.69 -57.08
CA GLU A 462 -44.16 84.49 -57.96
C GLU A 462 -45.45 84.92 -57.25
N ALA A 463 -45.60 84.57 -55.97
CA ALA A 463 -46.73 85.03 -55.14
C ALA A 463 -46.74 86.55 -54.89
N GLU A 464 -45.57 87.18 -54.74
CA GLU A 464 -45.44 88.65 -54.60
C GLU A 464 -45.64 89.39 -55.92
N ARG A 465 -45.18 88.84 -57.06
CA ARG A 465 -45.49 89.41 -58.38
C ARG A 465 -46.99 89.39 -58.66
N ILE A 466 -47.69 88.29 -58.33
CA ILE A 466 -49.15 88.19 -58.45
C ILE A 466 -49.87 89.17 -57.51
N LYS A 467 -49.27 89.54 -56.37
CA LYS A 467 -49.82 90.56 -55.45
C LYS A 467 -49.54 91.99 -55.90
N ALA A 468 -48.37 92.29 -56.48
CA ALA A 468 -48.06 93.61 -57.03
C ALA A 468 -48.82 93.91 -58.34
N GLU A 469 -49.24 92.87 -59.08
CA GLU A 469 -50.15 92.96 -60.23
C GLU A 469 -51.60 93.32 -59.83
N LYS A 470 -51.89 93.48 -58.53
CA LYS A 470 -53.24 93.77 -58.00
C LYS A 470 -53.36 95.09 -57.22
N GLU A 471 -52.32 95.92 -57.18
CA GLU A 471 -52.37 97.28 -56.61
C GLU A 471 -51.91 98.37 -57.61
N ALA A 472 -52.11 98.10 -58.91
CA ALA A 472 -52.17 99.14 -59.95
C ALA A 472 -53.52 99.86 -59.94
#